data_AF-A0A7K3LNQ2-F1
#
_entry.id   AF-A0A7K3LNQ2-F1
#
_cell.length_a   1.000
_cell.length_b   1.000
_cell.length_c   1.000
_cell.angle_alpha   90.00
_cell.angle_beta   90.00
_cell.angle_gamma   90.00
#
_symmetry.space_group_name_H-M   'P 1'
#
loop_
_entity.id
_entity.type
_entity.pdbx_description
1 polymer ?
#
loop_
_entity_poly.entity_id
_entity_poly.type
_entity_poly.pdbx_seq_one_letter_code
_entity_poly.pdbx_strand_id
1 'polypeptide(L)' 'MALLFTLIGLIAIGFLLWRTFGPQVTERAEARHRGPVGPDDDPDFLMDLDRRTHRPGQSGPDADDT' A
#
# COMPACT_ATOMS: atom_id res chain seq x y z
N MET A 1 0.76 -19.36 -44.52
CA MET A 1 0.87 -20.22 -43.32
C MET A 1 1.89 -19.70 -42.30
N ALA A 2 3.13 -19.37 -42.72
CA ALA A 2 4.18 -18.90 -41.80
C ALA A 2 3.77 -17.67 -40.95
N LEU A 3 3.08 -16.70 -41.54
CA LEU A 3 2.62 -15.48 -40.84
C LEU A 3 1.73 -15.78 -39.62
N LEU A 4 0.91 -16.84 -39.68
CA LEU A 4 0.01 -17.22 -38.60
C LEU A 4 0.80 -17.79 -37.42
N PHE A 5 1.78 -18.66 -37.69
CA PHE A 5 2.67 -19.19 -36.67
C PHE A 5 3.55 -18.11 -36.04
N THR A 6 4.07 -17.18 -36.84
CA THR A 6 4.85 -16.05 -36.33
C THR A 6 4.00 -15.16 -35.41
N LEU A 7 2.76 -14.87 -35.79
CA LEU A 7 1.85 -14.06 -34.97
C LEU A 7 1.56 -14.71 -33.62
N ILE A 8 1.23 -16.01 -33.63
CA ILE A 8 0.96 -16.77 -32.40
C ILE A 8 2.21 -16.85 -31.52
N GLY A 9 3.38 -17.11 -32.11
CA GLY A 9 4.65 -17.15 -31.39
C GLY A 9 5.00 -15.82 -30.73
N LEU A 10 4.77 -14.70 -31.41
CA LEU A 10 5.07 -13.37 -30.89
C LEU A 10 4.13 -13.00 -29.72
N ILE A 11 2.85 -13.35 -29.82
CA ILE A 11 1.88 -13.19 -28.72
C ILE A 11 2.28 -14.06 -27.52
N ALA A 12 2.67 -15.33 -27.75
CA ALA A 12 3.06 -16.23 -26.67
C ALA A 12 4.31 -15.73 -25.91
N ILE A 13 5.31 -15.21 -26.63
CA ILE A 13 6.50 -14.60 -26.01
C ILE A 13 6.13 -13.37 -25.20
N GLY A 14 5.33 -12.46 -25.77
CA GLY A 14 4.85 -11.27 -25.05
C GLY A 14 4.05 -11.62 -23.79
N PHE A 15 3.19 -12.64 -23.87
CA PHE A 15 2.43 -13.15 -22.73
C PHE A 15 3.35 -13.78 -21.67
N LEU A 16 4.38 -14.53 -22.08
CA LEU A 16 5.34 -15.11 -21.14
C LEU A 16 6.18 -14.05 -20.45
N LEU A 17 6.60 -13.01 -21.18
CA LEU A 17 7.28 -11.84 -20.62
C LEU A 17 6.36 -11.09 -19.65
N TRP A 18 5.09 -10.91 -19.99
CA TRP A 18 4.12 -10.31 -19.07
C TRP A 18 3.83 -11.23 -17.86
N ARG A 19 3.82 -12.55 -18.02
CA ARG A 19 3.57 -13.49 -16.92
C ARG A 19 4.76 -13.63 -15.97
N THR A 20 5.98 -13.39 -16.46
CA THR A 20 7.22 -13.50 -15.69
C THR A 20 7.65 -12.17 -15.07
N PHE A 21 7.46 -11.05 -15.78
CA PHE A 21 7.84 -9.70 -15.34
C PHE A 21 6.65 -8.80 -15.00
N GLY A 22 5.43 -9.20 -15.32
CA GLY A 22 4.24 -8.48 -14.90
C GLY A 22 4.16 -8.42 -13.38
N PRO A 23 3.32 -7.53 -12.84
CA PRO A 23 3.08 -7.44 -11.41
C PRO A 23 2.79 -8.86 -10.95
N GLN A 24 3.73 -9.46 -10.21
CA GLN A 24 3.48 -10.69 -9.52
C GLN A 24 2.36 -10.29 -8.59
N VAL A 25 1.10 -10.52 -8.99
CA VAL A 25 -0.05 -10.36 -8.11
C VAL A 25 0.33 -11.28 -6.99
N THR A 26 0.78 -10.63 -5.94
CA THR A 26 1.52 -11.27 -4.89
C THR A 26 0.42 -11.99 -4.15
N GLU A 27 0.16 -13.24 -4.55
CA GLU A 27 -0.48 -14.26 -3.71
C GLU A 27 0.39 -14.55 -2.47
N ARG A 28 1.39 -13.71 -2.18
CA ARG A 28 2.02 -13.55 -0.87
C ARG A 28 1.26 -12.55 0.05
N ALA A 29 -0.03 -12.31 -0.18
CA ALA A 29 -0.86 -11.67 0.85
C ALA A 29 -1.15 -12.59 2.05
N GLU A 30 -0.59 -13.81 2.10
CA GLU A 30 -0.53 -14.61 3.34
C GLU A 30 0.67 -14.29 4.23
N ALA A 31 1.64 -13.49 3.79
CA ALA A 31 2.69 -12.99 4.66
C ALA A 31 2.28 -11.63 5.24
N ARG A 32 1.29 -11.67 6.13
CA ARG A 32 1.16 -10.92 7.39
C ARG A 32 2.18 -9.80 7.64
N HIS A 33 2.27 -8.80 6.75
CA HIS A 33 2.71 -7.49 7.18
C HIS A 33 1.50 -6.91 7.89
N ARG A 34 1.46 -7.11 9.23
CA ARG A 34 0.89 -6.08 10.09
C ARG A 34 1.61 -4.81 9.69
N GLY A 35 1.01 -4.04 8.78
CA GLY A 35 1.24 -2.62 8.77
C GLY A 35 1.01 -2.10 10.18
N PRO A 36 1.54 -0.91 10.53
CA PRO A 36 1.20 -0.27 11.79
C PRO A 36 -0.32 -0.39 11.98
N VAL A 37 -0.75 -0.96 13.11
CA VAL A 37 -2.16 -0.95 13.47
C VAL A 37 -2.55 0.52 13.41
N GLY A 38 -3.50 0.85 12.52
CA GLY A 38 -4.03 2.19 12.46
C GLY A 38 -4.52 2.56 13.85
N PRO A 39 -4.38 3.82 14.28
CA PRO A 39 -5.04 4.28 15.50
C PRO A 39 -6.50 3.83 15.49
N ASP A 40 -7.03 3.41 16.64
CA ASP A 40 -8.44 3.05 16.73
C ASP A 40 -9.26 4.27 16.30
N ASP A 41 -10.11 4.12 15.28
CA ASP A 41 -11.00 5.16 14.75
C ASP A 41 -12.15 5.45 15.72
N ASP A 42 -11.85 5.60 17.01
CA ASP A 42 -12.82 5.91 18.04
C ASP A 42 -13.24 7.39 17.94
N PRO A 43 -14.47 7.72 18.39
CA PRO A 43 -14.95 9.11 18.35
C PRO A 43 -14.08 10.04 19.21
N ASP A 44 -13.41 9.51 20.22
CA ASP A 44 -12.56 10.27 21.13
C ASP A 44 -11.28 10.79 20.44
N PHE A 45 -10.61 9.96 19.61
CA PHE A 45 -9.44 10.37 18.84
C PHE A 45 -9.75 11.48 17.83
N LEU A 46 -10.91 11.40 17.16
CA LEU A 46 -11.33 12.42 16.19
C LEU A 46 -11.58 13.76 16.88
N MET A 47 -12.20 13.76 18.07
CA MET A 47 -12.46 14.98 18.83
C MET A 47 -11.16 15.63 19.34
N ASP A 48 -10.19 14.81 19.75
CA ASP A 48 -8.87 15.28 20.19
C ASP A 48 -8.01 15.80 19.02
N LEU A 49 -8.09 15.16 17.84
CA LEU A 49 -7.47 15.65 16.61
C LEU A 49 -8.05 17.01 16.18
N ASP A 50 -9.37 17.14 16.18
CA ASP A 50 -10.07 18.39 15.87
C ASP A 50 -9.64 19.52 16.81
N ARG A 51 -9.50 19.22 18.10
CA ARG A 51 -9.05 20.16 19.13
C ARG A 51 -7.60 20.63 18.90
N ARG A 52 -6.71 19.74 18.45
CA ARG A 52 -5.32 20.07 18.11
C ARG A 52 -5.21 20.88 16.82
N THR A 53 -5.94 20.50 15.77
CA THR A 53 -5.90 21.21 14.47
C THR A 53 -6.51 22.60 14.55
N HIS A 54 -7.57 22.77 15.37
CA HIS A 54 -8.21 24.06 15.60
C HIS A 54 -7.48 24.96 16.61
N ARG A 55 -6.51 24.43 17.39
CA ARG A 55 -5.62 25.21 18.25
C ARG A 55 -4.19 25.21 17.68
N PRO A 56 -3.91 26.03 16.64
CA PRO A 56 -2.55 26.18 16.13
C PRO A 56 -1.69 26.87 17.19
N GLY A 57 -0.93 26.11 17.98
CA GLY A 57 0.03 26.71 18.90
C GLY A 57 0.34 25.96 20.21
N GLN A 58 -0.24 24.79 20.47
CA GLN A 58 0.11 24.02 21.68
C GLN A 58 0.40 22.57 21.32
N SER A 59 1.56 22.36 20.70
CA SER A 59 2.22 21.06 20.60
C SER A 59 3.69 21.28 20.95
N GLY A 60 3.93 21.60 22.21
CA GLY A 60 5.24 21.46 22.83
C GLY A 60 5.28 20.10 23.53
N PRO A 61 6.28 19.24 23.29
CA PRO A 61 6.58 18.17 24.22
C PRO A 61 7.18 18.82 25.46
N ASP A 62 6.34 19.16 26.44
CA ASP A 62 6.78 19.23 27.83
C ASP A 62 7.05 17.78 28.25
N ALA A 63 8.23 17.30 27.83
CA ALA A 63 8.88 16.15 28.42
C ALA A 63 9.42 16.61 29.78
N ASP A 64 8.53 16.68 30.76
CA ASP A 64 8.89 16.76 32.17
C ASP A 64 9.52 15.42 32.59
N ASP A 65 10.83 15.50 32.84
CA ASP A 65 11.48 15.11 34.09
C ASP A 65 11.28 13.67 34.61
N THR A 66 12.20 12.77 34.23
CA THR A 66 12.95 11.85 35.14
C THR A 66 14.27 11.42 34.53
#